data_AF-A0A838Z6M3-F1
#
_entry.id   AF-A0A838Z6M3-F1
#
_cell.length_a   1.000
_cell.length_b   1.000
_cell.length_c   1.000
_cell.angle_alpha   90.00
_cell.angle_beta   90.00
_cell.angle_gamma   90.00
#
_symmetry.space_group_name_H-M   'P 1'
#
loop_
_entity.id
_entity.type
_entity.pdbx_description
1 polymer ?
#
loop_
_entity_poly.entity_id
_entity_poly.type
_entity_poly.pdbx_seq_one_letter_code
_entity_poly.pdbx_strand_id
1 'polypeptide(L)'
;MENEDFVNKLQRLKKPEISQTSHQEYIKLPLLNARKSATLGWWLVAIPLFFLVSVFVRSIFTSGQYIHIIDAFLETIAKIDHTSYAWWLNPIVFLLFPIIAGAMNLLSIIHIAYEKQTKEIIISIKLRFWNIVLVIIGFKIVAILGLYLIMENLRHLEKIK
;
A
#
# COMPACT_ATOMS: atom_id res chain seq x y z
N MET A 1 -30.12 61.30 10.05
CA MET A 1 -30.91 60.44 9.14
C MET A 1 -30.05 59.45 8.37
N GLU A 2 -28.89 59.85 7.81
CA GLU A 2 -28.07 58.98 6.95
C GLU A 2 -27.47 57.73 7.67
N ASN A 3 -27.13 57.87 8.96
CA ASN A 3 -26.57 56.77 9.76
C ASN A 3 -27.60 55.67 10.09
N GLU A 4 -28.87 56.04 10.31
CA GLU A 4 -29.91 55.07 10.68
C GLU A 4 -30.32 54.20 9.48
N ASP A 5 -30.34 54.78 8.28
CA ASP A 5 -30.58 54.04 7.03
C ASP A 5 -29.43 53.09 6.69
N PHE A 6 -28.19 53.48 7.01
CA PHE A 6 -27.02 52.64 6.82
C PHE A 6 -27.04 51.43 7.76
N VAL A 7 -27.38 51.64 9.03
CA VAL A 7 -27.53 50.56 10.03
C VAL A 7 -28.68 49.62 9.64
N ASN A 8 -29.80 50.15 9.18
CA ASN A 8 -30.92 49.34 8.69
C ASN A 8 -30.56 48.51 7.44
N LYS A 9 -29.75 49.05 6.53
CA LYS A 9 -29.24 48.28 5.36
C LYS A 9 -28.28 47.17 5.79
N LEU A 10 -27.42 47.41 6.77
CA LEU A 10 -26.51 46.40 7.32
C LEU A 10 -27.27 45.27 8.04
N GLN A 11 -28.34 45.58 8.76
CA GLN A 11 -29.17 44.58 9.44
C GLN A 11 -30.00 43.73 8.47
N ARG A 12 -30.32 44.26 7.27
CA ARG A 12 -31.03 43.54 6.21
C ARG A 12 -30.12 42.71 5.31
N LEU A 13 -28.80 42.83 5.44
CA LEU A 13 -27.86 41.93 4.78
C LEU A 13 -27.96 40.56 5.46
N LYS A 14 -28.77 39.68 4.87
CA LYS A 14 -28.85 38.27 5.22
C LYS A 14 -27.43 37.70 5.09
N LYS A 15 -26.78 37.42 6.22
CA LYS A 15 -25.47 36.76 6.24
C LYS A 15 -25.57 35.56 5.31
N PRO A 16 -24.65 35.38 4.35
CA PRO A 16 -24.63 34.16 3.57
C PRO A 16 -24.51 33.03 4.58
N GLU A 17 -25.54 32.21 4.70
CA GLU A 17 -25.45 30.98 5.46
C GLU A 17 -24.38 30.17 4.77
N ILE A 18 -23.23 30.13 5.42
CA ILE A 18 -22.12 29.31 5.01
C ILE A 18 -22.56 27.87 5.27
N SER A 19 -23.28 27.29 4.30
CA SER A 19 -23.56 25.86 4.21
C SER A 19 -22.27 25.12 3.86
N GLN A 20 -21.22 25.29 4.66
CA GLN A 20 -19.92 24.65 4.51
C GLN A 20 -19.92 23.16 4.88
N THR A 21 -21.06 22.62 5.32
CA THR A 21 -21.15 21.24 5.80
C THR A 21 -21.15 20.21 4.65
N SER A 22 -21.72 20.52 3.48
CA SER A 22 -21.85 19.54 2.38
C SER A 22 -20.54 19.27 1.63
N HIS A 23 -19.69 20.29 1.44
CA HIS A 23 -18.44 20.14 0.69
C HIS A 23 -17.33 19.46 1.52
N GLN A 24 -17.33 19.65 2.84
CA GLN A 24 -16.37 18.99 3.73
C GLN A 24 -16.60 17.48 3.85
N GLU A 25 -17.85 17.02 3.86
CA GLU A 25 -18.15 15.58 3.90
C GLU A 25 -17.75 14.85 2.62
N TYR A 26 -17.93 15.50 1.47
CA TYR A 26 -17.51 14.99 0.16
C TYR A 26 -16.01 14.75 0.06
N ILE A 27 -15.19 15.53 0.79
CA ILE A 27 -13.74 15.36 0.82
C ILE A 27 -13.33 14.37 1.92
N LYS A 28 -14.02 14.35 3.07
CA LYS A 28 -13.68 13.47 4.20
C LYS A 28 -13.80 11.98 3.87
N LEU A 29 -14.85 11.58 3.16
CA LEU A 29 -15.07 10.17 2.77
C LEU A 29 -13.93 9.58 1.92
N PRO A 30 -13.54 10.19 0.78
CA PRO A 30 -12.42 9.70 0.00
C PRO A 30 -11.08 9.82 0.73
N LEU A 31 -10.91 10.83 1.61
CA LEU A 31 -9.68 10.99 2.39
C LEU A 31 -9.50 9.86 3.44
N LEU A 32 -10.59 9.48 4.13
CA LEU A 32 -10.58 8.40 5.12
C LEU A 32 -10.35 7.03 4.46
N ASN A 33 -10.95 6.79 3.30
CA ASN A 33 -10.80 5.52 2.59
C ASN A 33 -9.38 5.36 2.00
N ALA A 34 -8.81 6.44 1.46
CA ALA A 34 -7.43 6.46 0.98
C ALA A 34 -6.41 6.20 2.11
N ARG A 35 -6.72 6.62 3.35
CA ARG A 35 -5.85 6.38 4.51
C ARG A 35 -5.86 4.91 4.95
N LYS A 36 -7.03 4.24 4.93
CA LYS A 36 -7.14 2.81 5.23
C LYS A 36 -6.43 1.93 4.20
N SER A 37 -6.55 2.25 2.92
CA SER A 37 -5.86 1.53 1.84
C SER A 37 -4.33 1.62 1.96
N ALA A 38 -3.80 2.79 2.31
CA ALA A 38 -2.35 2.97 2.54
C ALA A 38 -1.82 2.13 3.71
N THR A 39 -2.57 1.99 4.80
CA THR A 39 -2.16 1.16 5.96
C THR A 39 -2.11 -0.33 5.61
N LEU A 40 -3.08 -0.82 4.83
CA LEU A 40 -3.09 -2.21 4.35
C LEU A 40 -1.91 -2.50 3.43
N GLY A 41 -1.58 -1.58 2.53
CA GLY A 41 -0.38 -1.67 1.69
C GLY A 41 0.91 -1.76 2.49
N TRP A 42 0.99 -1.06 3.63
CA TRP A 42 2.14 -1.14 4.53
C TRP A 42 2.26 -2.53 5.19
N TRP A 43 1.15 -3.08 5.69
CA TRP A 43 1.11 -4.42 6.28
C TRP A 43 1.48 -5.53 5.27
N LEU A 44 1.02 -5.42 4.03
CA LEU A 44 1.30 -6.39 2.97
C LEU A 44 2.79 -6.46 2.59
N VAL A 45 3.57 -5.37 2.73
CA VAL A 45 5.03 -5.41 2.55
C VAL A 45 5.75 -5.77 3.84
N ALA A 46 5.25 -5.31 4.99
CA ALA A 46 5.89 -5.53 6.28
C ALA A 46 6.03 -7.03 6.61
N ILE A 47 5.02 -7.85 6.30
CA ILE A 47 5.04 -9.29 6.55
C ILE A 47 6.19 -10.01 5.79
N PRO A 48 6.29 -9.95 4.45
CA PRO A 48 7.38 -10.59 3.72
C PRO A 48 8.75 -9.98 4.06
N LEU A 49 8.81 -8.66 4.34
CA LEU A 49 10.06 -8.02 4.77
C LEU A 49 10.51 -8.53 6.15
N PHE A 50 9.58 -8.67 7.10
CA PHE A 50 9.85 -9.20 8.43
C PHE A 50 10.37 -10.65 8.35
N PHE A 51 9.80 -11.46 7.47
CA PHE A 51 10.31 -12.81 7.22
C PHE A 51 11.75 -12.79 6.68
N LEU A 52 12.04 -11.98 5.66
CA LEU A 52 13.38 -11.84 5.09
C LEU A 52 14.40 -11.42 6.15
N VAL A 53 14.06 -10.44 6.98
CA VAL A 53 14.91 -9.99 8.09
C VAL A 53 15.09 -11.11 9.10
N SER A 54 14.05 -11.87 9.43
CA SER A 54 14.14 -13.00 10.36
C SER A 54 15.12 -14.08 9.86
N VAL A 55 15.06 -14.42 8.57
CA VAL A 55 16.01 -15.35 7.94
C VAL A 55 17.42 -14.78 7.92
N PHE A 56 17.58 -13.49 7.61
CA PHE A 56 18.88 -12.82 7.55
C PHE A 56 19.56 -12.74 8.92
N VAL A 57 18.81 -12.35 9.95
CA VAL A 57 19.28 -12.35 11.34
C VAL A 57 19.70 -13.77 11.73
N ARG A 58 18.91 -14.79 11.40
CA ARG A 58 19.30 -16.19 11.65
C ARG A 58 20.58 -16.60 10.92
N SER A 59 20.78 -16.11 9.69
CA SER A 59 21.95 -16.43 8.89
C SER A 59 23.25 -15.78 9.42
N ILE A 60 23.19 -14.56 9.97
CA ILE A 60 24.37 -13.86 10.50
C ILE A 60 24.69 -14.30 11.93
N PHE A 61 23.68 -14.49 12.76
CA PHE A 61 23.84 -14.80 14.17
C PHE A 61 23.76 -16.31 14.38
N THR A 62 24.75 -17.05 13.89
CA THR A 62 24.83 -18.52 14.03
C THR A 62 24.96 -18.99 15.49
N SER A 63 25.35 -18.09 16.40
CA SER A 63 25.75 -18.41 17.78
C SER A 63 24.63 -18.21 18.80
N GLY A 64 23.68 -19.15 18.86
CA GLY A 64 22.98 -19.60 20.08
C GLY A 64 22.20 -18.61 20.98
N GLN A 65 22.19 -17.30 20.71
CA GLN A 65 21.47 -16.28 21.48
C GLN A 65 20.42 -15.61 20.59
N TYR A 66 19.41 -16.38 20.21
CA TYR A 66 18.27 -15.87 19.45
C TYR A 66 17.24 -15.23 20.39
N ILE A 67 16.45 -14.32 19.83
CA ILE A 67 15.18 -13.90 20.44
C ILE A 67 14.21 -15.06 20.22
N HIS A 68 13.79 -15.76 21.28
CA HIS A 68 12.88 -16.92 21.23
C HIS A 68 11.68 -16.78 20.28
N ILE A 69 11.19 -15.54 20.09
CA ILE A 69 10.06 -15.21 19.21
C ILE A 69 10.39 -15.45 17.73
N ILE A 70 11.61 -15.14 17.28
CA ILE A 70 12.02 -15.31 15.88
C ILE A 70 12.14 -16.80 15.55
N ASP A 71 12.73 -17.58 16.45
CA ASP A 71 12.85 -19.03 16.28
C ASP A 71 11.47 -19.71 16.29
N ALA A 72 10.60 -19.36 17.24
CA ALA A 72 9.24 -19.90 17.28
C ALA A 72 8.46 -19.57 15.99
N PHE A 73 8.63 -18.36 15.44
CA PHE A 73 8.00 -17.97 14.19
C PHE A 73 8.57 -18.75 12.99
N LEU A 74 9.89 -18.81 12.85
CA LEU A 74 10.55 -19.54 11.75
C LEU A 74 10.28 -21.04 11.82
N GLU A 75 10.25 -21.63 13.01
CA GLU A 75 9.91 -23.03 13.21
C GLU A 75 8.44 -23.33 12.86
N THR A 76 7.53 -22.40 13.18
CA THR A 76 6.12 -22.51 12.77
C THR A 76 5.98 -22.48 11.26
N ILE A 77 6.68 -21.57 10.57
CA ILE A 77 6.69 -21.52 9.11
C ILE A 77 7.33 -22.77 8.51
N ALA A 78 8.44 -23.26 9.07
CA ALA A 78 9.08 -24.48 8.60
C ALA A 78 8.16 -25.71 8.76
N LYS A 79 7.41 -25.80 9.86
CA LYS A 79 6.39 -26.84 10.06
C LYS A 79 5.29 -26.77 9.01
N ILE A 80 4.86 -25.55 8.64
CA ILE A 80 3.87 -25.35 7.57
C ILE A 80 4.46 -25.79 6.23
N ASP A 81 5.68 -25.39 5.89
CA ASP A 81 6.36 -25.72 4.62
C ASP A 81 6.57 -27.23 4.42
N HIS A 82 6.82 -27.99 5.50
CA HIS A 82 6.94 -29.45 5.47
C HIS A 82 5.62 -30.19 5.21
N THR A 83 4.47 -29.51 5.25
CA THR A 83 3.20 -30.10 4.86
C THR A 83 3.16 -30.19 3.33
N SER A 84 2.90 -31.37 2.75
CA SER A 84 2.94 -31.61 1.29
C SER A 84 2.15 -30.63 0.41
N TYR A 85 1.20 -29.87 0.99
CA TYR A 85 0.41 -28.87 0.30
C TYR A 85 0.92 -27.42 0.46
N ALA A 86 2.06 -27.17 1.10
CA ALA A 86 2.51 -25.81 1.40
C ALA A 86 3.68 -25.31 0.53
N TRP A 87 4.35 -26.20 -0.21
CA TRP A 87 5.51 -25.83 -1.04
C TRP A 87 5.21 -24.74 -2.09
N TRP A 88 3.96 -24.67 -2.59
CA TRP A 88 3.52 -23.65 -3.56
C TRP A 88 3.06 -22.34 -2.89
N LEU A 89 2.75 -22.35 -1.59
CA LEU A 89 2.27 -21.18 -0.85
C LEU A 89 3.38 -20.14 -0.65
N ASN A 90 4.60 -20.59 -0.38
CA ASN A 90 5.74 -19.70 -0.16
C ASN A 90 5.99 -18.73 -1.34
N PRO A 91 6.27 -19.20 -2.58
CA PRO A 91 6.51 -18.30 -3.71
C PRO A 91 5.30 -17.41 -4.01
N ILE A 92 4.08 -17.91 -3.81
CA ILE A 92 2.86 -17.13 -3.97
C ILE A 92 2.79 -15.99 -2.98
N VAL A 93 3.02 -16.22 -1.69
CA VAL A 93 2.97 -15.17 -0.67
C VAL A 93 4.06 -14.13 -0.93
N PHE A 94 5.29 -14.57 -1.21
CA PHE A 94 6.42 -13.65 -1.49
C PHE A 94 6.29 -12.89 -2.81
N LEU A 95 5.47 -13.36 -3.76
CA LEU A 95 5.22 -12.68 -5.02
C LEU A 95 3.94 -11.82 -5.00
N LEU A 96 2.81 -12.40 -4.60
CA LEU A 96 1.51 -11.73 -4.59
C LEU A 96 1.44 -10.61 -3.56
N PHE A 97 1.99 -10.79 -2.37
CA PHE A 97 1.86 -9.75 -1.33
C PHE A 97 2.57 -8.45 -1.74
N PRO A 98 3.81 -8.48 -2.28
CA PRO A 98 4.44 -7.27 -2.82
C PRO A 98 3.71 -6.67 -4.03
N ILE A 99 3.13 -7.49 -4.91
CA ILE A 99 2.31 -7.01 -6.04
C ILE A 99 1.08 -6.26 -5.54
N ILE A 100 0.30 -6.89 -4.65
CA ILE A 100 -0.93 -6.31 -4.11
C ILE A 100 -0.58 -5.04 -3.33
N ALA A 101 0.49 -5.06 -2.53
CA ALA A 101 0.96 -3.87 -1.83
C ALA A 101 1.33 -2.74 -2.78
N GLY A 102 2.08 -3.03 -3.84
CA GLY A 102 2.46 -2.06 -4.87
C GLY A 102 1.22 -1.49 -5.55
N ALA A 103 0.27 -2.34 -5.94
CA ALA A 103 -0.98 -1.92 -6.57
C ALA A 103 -1.81 -1.02 -5.65
N MET A 104 -1.98 -1.38 -4.38
CA MET A 104 -2.71 -0.56 -3.39
C MET A 104 -2.02 0.79 -3.14
N ASN A 105 -0.69 0.80 -3.03
CA ASN A 105 0.06 2.04 -2.84
C ASN A 105 0.03 2.94 -4.08
N LEU A 106 0.04 2.35 -5.28
CA LEU A 106 -0.12 3.06 -6.55
C LEU A 106 -1.52 3.66 -6.68
N LEU A 107 -2.56 2.91 -6.32
CA LEU A 107 -3.95 3.40 -6.27
C LEU A 107 -4.12 4.55 -5.27
N SER A 108 -3.32 4.57 -4.19
CA SER A 108 -3.32 5.69 -3.24
C SER A 108 -2.57 6.92 -3.77
N ILE A 109 -1.71 6.79 -4.78
CA ILE A 109 -0.98 7.90 -5.41
C ILE A 109 -1.84 8.51 -6.53
N ILE A 110 -2.55 7.68 -7.29
CA ILE A 110 -3.34 8.08 -8.46
C ILE A 110 -4.82 8.16 -8.08
N HIS A 111 -5.37 9.37 -8.06
CA HIS A 111 -6.81 9.57 -7.91
C HIS A 111 -7.40 10.03 -9.24
N ILE A 112 -8.24 9.20 -9.84
CA ILE A 112 -8.96 9.51 -11.07
C ILE A 112 -10.40 9.85 -10.68
N ALA A 113 -10.78 11.10 -10.89
CA ALA A 113 -12.17 11.55 -10.76
C ALA A 113 -12.73 11.86 -12.14
N TYR A 114 -13.95 11.38 -12.42
CA TYR A 114 -14.65 11.70 -13.65
C TYR A 114 -15.75 12.72 -13.34
N GLU A 115 -15.60 13.93 -13.87
CA GLU A 115 -16.60 14.99 -13.70
C GLU A 115 -17.64 14.90 -14.82
N LYS A 116 -18.84 14.41 -14.48
CA LYS A 116 -19.91 14.18 -15.46
C LYS A 116 -20.43 15.47 -16.09
N GLN A 117 -20.34 16.60 -15.37
CA GLN A 117 -20.88 17.88 -15.83
C GLN A 117 -20.00 18.51 -16.93
N THR A 118 -18.68 18.41 -16.81
CA THR A 118 -17.73 18.96 -17.79
C THR A 118 -17.23 17.90 -18.79
N LYS A 119 -17.53 16.61 -18.56
CA LYS A 119 -16.95 15.46 -19.30
C LYS A 119 -15.42 15.45 -19.25
N GLU A 120 -14.85 15.89 -18.14
CA GLU A 120 -13.41 15.95 -17.93
C GLU A 120 -12.95 14.82 -16.99
N ILE A 121 -11.77 14.28 -17.30
CA ILE A 121 -11.07 13.34 -16.43
C ILE A 121 -10.08 14.16 -15.62
N ILE A 122 -10.35 14.31 -14.32
CA ILE A 122 -9.45 15.00 -13.40
C ILE A 122 -8.53 13.95 -12.78
N ILE A 123 -7.26 13.96 -13.19
CA ILE A 123 -6.22 13.08 -12.64
C ILE A 123 -5.46 13.87 -11.58
N SER A 124 -5.58 13.45 -10.32
CA SER A 124 -4.85 14.01 -9.19
C SER A 124 -3.76 13.05 -8.73
N ILE A 125 -2.50 13.48 -8.79
CA ILE A 125 -1.35 12.71 -8.32
C ILE A 125 -0.94 13.23 -6.94
N LYS A 126 -1.12 12.43 -5.90
CA LYS A 126 -0.65 12.74 -4.54
C LYS A 126 0.63 11.97 -4.25
N LEU A 127 1.77 12.65 -4.37
CA LEU A 127 3.07 12.08 -4.05
C LEU A 127 3.20 11.90 -2.53
N ARG A 128 3.17 10.64 -2.07
CA ARG A 128 3.49 10.25 -0.70
C ARG A 128 4.77 9.44 -0.71
N PHE A 129 5.82 9.98 -0.10
CA PHE A 129 7.16 9.36 -0.11
C PHE A 129 7.13 7.88 0.28
N TRP A 130 6.47 7.53 1.39
CA TRP A 130 6.37 6.14 1.85
C TRP A 130 5.63 5.22 0.89
N ASN A 131 4.60 5.71 0.20
CA ASN A 131 3.88 4.91 -0.80
C ASN A 131 4.78 4.64 -2.02
N ILE A 132 5.56 5.63 -2.44
CA ILE A 132 6.52 5.48 -3.54
C ILE A 132 7.58 4.44 -3.18
N VAL A 133 8.12 4.50 -1.95
CA VAL A 133 9.07 3.50 -1.44
C VAL A 133 8.47 2.10 -1.48
N LEU A 134 7.23 1.91 -1.03
CA LEU A 134 6.56 0.61 -1.07
C LEU A 134 6.33 0.09 -2.50
N VAL A 135 5.97 0.96 -3.44
CA VAL A 135 5.85 0.60 -4.86
C VAL A 135 7.20 0.14 -5.41
N ILE A 136 8.28 0.86 -5.10
CA ILE A 136 9.64 0.49 -5.56
C ILE A 136 10.08 -0.86 -4.96
N ILE A 137 9.85 -1.09 -3.67
CA ILE A 137 10.18 -2.36 -3.02
C ILE A 137 9.39 -3.50 -3.64
N GLY A 138 8.08 -3.30 -3.84
CA GLY A 138 7.21 -4.30 -4.47
C GLY A 138 7.69 -4.66 -5.86
N PHE A 139 8.00 -3.66 -6.68
CA PHE A 139 8.53 -3.86 -8.02
C PHE A 139 9.88 -4.59 -8.01
N LYS A 140 10.80 -4.25 -7.10
CA LYS A 140 12.10 -4.92 -6.97
C LYS A 140 11.96 -6.40 -6.62
N ILE A 141 11.10 -6.74 -5.66
CA ILE A 141 10.87 -8.15 -5.28
C ILE A 141 10.35 -8.94 -6.47
N VAL A 142 9.35 -8.41 -7.17
CA VAL A 142 8.77 -9.05 -8.37
C VAL A 142 9.81 -9.20 -9.47
N ALA A 143 10.63 -8.18 -9.72
CA ALA A 143 11.66 -8.22 -10.74
C ALA A 143 12.72 -9.30 -10.44
N ILE A 144 13.20 -9.37 -9.20
CA ILE A 144 14.19 -10.37 -8.78
C ILE A 144 13.62 -11.78 -8.91
N LEU A 145 12.40 -12.01 -8.41
CA LEU A 145 11.74 -13.32 -8.51
C LEU A 145 11.43 -13.70 -9.96
N GLY A 146 10.96 -12.76 -10.77
CA GLY A 146 10.69 -12.97 -12.19
C GLY A 146 11.95 -13.34 -12.97
N LEU A 147 13.06 -12.64 -12.73
CA LEU A 147 14.36 -12.97 -13.33
C LEU A 147 14.85 -14.35 -12.89
N TYR A 148 14.70 -14.69 -11.61
CA TYR A 148 15.03 -16.03 -11.09
C TYR A 148 14.24 -17.12 -11.80
N LEU A 149 12.91 -16.97 -11.94
CA LEU A 149 12.06 -17.93 -12.63
C LEU A 149 12.41 -18.10 -14.12
N ILE A 150 12.70 -16.99 -14.81
CA ILE A 150 13.14 -17.03 -16.22
C ILE A 150 14.47 -17.78 -16.32
N MET A 151 15.43 -17.48 -15.44
CA MET A 151 16.75 -18.09 -15.45
C MET A 151 16.69 -19.59 -15.11
N GLU A 152 15.85 -19.98 -14.15
CA GLU A 152 15.60 -21.38 -13.83
C GLU A 152 14.96 -22.13 -15.00
N ASN A 153 13.97 -21.54 -15.66
CA ASN A 153 13.32 -22.14 -16.82
C ASN A 153 14.30 -22.31 -18.01
N LEU A 154 15.15 -21.31 -18.27
CA LEU A 154 16.19 -21.40 -19.29
C LEU A 154 17.22 -22.51 -18.98
N ARG A 155 17.65 -22.61 -17.71
CA ARG A 155 18.58 -23.64 -17.26
C ARG A 155 17.98 -25.06 -17.36
N HIS A 156 16.67 -25.19 -17.16
CA HIS A 156 15.98 -26.46 -17.31
C HIS A 156 15.89 -26.89 -18.79
N LEU A 157 15.68 -25.96 -19.72
CA LEU A 157 15.68 -26.24 -21.16
C LEU A 157 17.06 -26.67 -21.68
N GLU A 158 18.14 -26.11 -21.13
CA GLU A 158 19.52 -26.45 -21.50
C GLU A 158 19.94 -27.85 -21.03
N LYS A 159 19.35 -28.36 -19.93
CA LYS A 159 19.60 -29.73 -19.42
C LYS A 159 18.87 -30.84 -20.20
N ILE A 160 17.85 -30.49 -21.00
CA ILE A 160 17.06 -31.46 -21.78
C ILE A 160 17.68 -31.67 -23.18
N LYS A 161 18.62 -30.81 -23.58
CA LYS A 161 19.28 -30.84 -24.89
C LYS A 161 20.63 -31.57 -24.81
#